data_AF-T0ZT59-F1
#
_entry.id   AF-T0ZT59-F1
#
_cell.length_a   1.000
_cell.length_b   1.000
_cell.length_c   1.000
_cell.angle_alpha   90.00
_cell.angle_beta   90.00
_cell.angle_gamma   90.00
#
_symmetry.space_group_name_H-M   'P 1'
#
loop_
_entity.id
_entity.type
_entity.pdbx_description
1 polymer ?
#
loop_
_entity_poly.entity_id
_entity_poly.type
_entity_poly.pdbx_seq_one_letter_code
_entity_poly.pdbx_strand_id
1 'polypeptide(L)'
;MVRLRVPADLTRTWRSTNCVEWMIEICRHHSANVKRWASGTKAPRWCAARLSEAKKQFRRVNGHARLRTLCVALDEHARVAVTPPDHTAEQVVAV
;
A
#
# COMPACT_ATOMS: atom_id res chain seq x y z
N MET A 1 6.55 2.78 17.34
CA MET A 1 5.11 2.58 17.68
C MET A 1 4.68 3.18 19.00
N VAL A 2 5.57 3.41 19.97
CA VAL A 2 5.23 4.02 21.27
C VAL A 2 4.51 5.37 21.12
N ARG A 3 4.89 6.20 20.14
CA ARG A 3 4.24 7.49 19.85
C ARG A 3 2.77 7.38 19.44
N LEU A 4 2.37 6.29 18.79
CA LEU A 4 1.01 6.07 18.28
C LEU A 4 0.20 5.10 19.18
N ARG A 5 0.77 4.66 20.32
CA ARG A 5 0.14 3.73 21.28
C ARG A 5 -0.52 2.50 20.61
N VAL A 6 0.16 1.97 19.61
CA VAL A 6 -0.33 0.84 18.81
C VAL A 6 -0.32 -0.44 19.65
N PRO A 7 -1.42 -1.23 19.69
CA PRO A 7 -1.44 -2.47 20.45
C PRO A 7 -0.46 -3.52 19.90
N ALA A 8 -0.01 -4.43 20.76
CA ALA A 8 1.12 -5.33 20.48
C ALA A 8 0.87 -6.31 19.32
N ASP A 9 -0.38 -6.71 19.11
CA ASP A 9 -0.80 -7.58 17.99
C ASP A 9 -0.68 -6.87 16.63
N LEU A 10 -1.07 -5.59 16.57
CA LEU A 10 -0.94 -4.77 15.37
C LEU A 10 0.52 -4.40 15.13
N THR A 11 1.28 -4.18 16.22
CA THR A 11 2.72 -3.91 16.19
C THR A 11 3.51 -5.00 15.48
N ARG A 12 3.16 -6.28 15.69
CA ARG A 12 3.85 -7.41 15.03
C ARG A 12 3.76 -7.36 13.51
N THR A 13 2.59 -7.08 12.96
CA THR A 13 2.42 -7.00 11.49
C THR A 13 3.04 -5.74 10.92
N TRP A 14 2.95 -4.61 11.63
CA TRP A 14 3.40 -3.31 11.15
C TRP A 14 4.90 -3.05 11.36
N ARG A 15 5.60 -3.92 12.12
CA ARG A 15 7.05 -3.84 12.28
C ARG A 15 7.80 -4.29 11.03
N SER A 16 7.14 -5.01 10.12
CA SER A 16 7.71 -5.41 8.84
C SER A 16 7.00 -4.73 7.67
N THR A 17 7.73 -4.60 6.57
CA THR A 17 7.25 -4.10 5.28
C THR A 17 6.73 -5.22 4.37
N ASN A 18 6.78 -6.48 4.84
CA ASN A 18 6.44 -7.68 4.08
C ASN A 18 5.10 -7.58 3.32
N CYS A 19 4.06 -6.98 3.91
CA CYS A 19 2.76 -6.86 3.24
C CYS A 19 2.83 -6.01 1.96
N VAL A 20 3.57 -4.90 1.99
CA VAL A 20 3.73 -4.00 0.85
C VAL A 20 4.79 -4.56 -0.12
N GLU A 21 5.88 -5.10 0.40
CA GLU A 21 6.95 -5.69 -0.42
C GLU A 21 6.43 -6.86 -1.24
N TRP A 22 5.67 -7.78 -0.63
CA TRP A 22 5.10 -8.92 -1.34
C TRP A 22 4.13 -8.51 -2.44
N MET A 23 3.32 -7.48 -2.19
CA MET A 23 2.40 -6.93 -3.19
C MET A 23 3.16 -6.36 -4.40
N ILE A 24 4.23 -5.62 -4.15
CA ILE A 24 5.10 -5.06 -5.19
C ILE A 24 5.81 -6.18 -5.96
N GLU A 25 6.31 -7.18 -5.25
CA GLU A 25 6.98 -8.35 -5.83
C GLU A 25 6.07 -9.10 -6.78
N ILE A 26 4.83 -9.39 -6.41
CA ILE A 26 3.83 -10.03 -7.27
C ILE A 26 3.56 -9.22 -8.53
N CYS A 27 3.39 -7.91 -8.40
CA CYS A 27 3.17 -7.04 -9.54
C CYS A 27 4.36 -7.08 -10.51
N ARG A 28 5.59 -7.06 -9.98
CA ARG A 28 6.82 -7.18 -10.78
C ARG A 28 6.93 -8.54 -11.44
N HIS A 29 6.75 -9.62 -10.68
CA HIS A 29 6.85 -10.99 -11.17
C HIS A 29 5.89 -11.26 -12.32
N HIS A 30 4.63 -10.87 -12.19
CA HIS A 30 3.64 -11.08 -13.24
C HIS A 30 3.76 -10.13 -14.44
N SER A 31 4.45 -9.00 -14.27
CA SER A 31 4.67 -8.02 -15.35
C SER A 31 5.99 -8.29 -16.09
N ALA A 32 6.93 -9.02 -15.49
CA ALA A 32 8.27 -9.28 -16.05
C ALA A 32 8.25 -9.94 -17.43
N ASN A 33 7.24 -10.77 -17.70
CA ASN A 33 7.12 -11.50 -18.97
C ASN A 33 6.32 -10.75 -20.05
N VAL A 34 5.78 -9.56 -19.75
CA VAL A 34 5.02 -8.77 -20.72
C VAL A 34 5.98 -8.06 -21.66
N LYS A 35 6.14 -8.59 -22.87
CA LYS A 35 7.07 -8.07 -23.87
C LYS A 35 6.53 -6.91 -24.71
N ARG A 36 5.20 -6.70 -24.72
CA ARG A 36 4.54 -5.71 -25.59
C ARG A 36 3.46 -4.93 -24.81
N TRP A 37 3.86 -3.81 -24.23
CA TRP A 37 2.96 -2.86 -23.61
C TRP A 37 2.40 -1.92 -24.69
N ALA A 38 1.25 -2.26 -25.28
CA ALA A 38 0.63 -1.35 -26.24
C ALA A 38 -0.19 -0.27 -25.50
N SER A 39 0.19 1.00 -25.65
CA SER A 39 -0.44 2.17 -25.01
C SER A 39 -0.26 2.27 -23.47
N GLY A 40 -0.13 3.51 -22.98
CA GLY A 40 0.13 3.86 -21.57
C GLY A 40 -0.95 3.40 -20.60
N THR A 41 -2.15 3.06 -21.08
CA THR A 41 -3.24 2.59 -20.22
C THR A 41 -3.14 1.10 -19.85
N LYS A 42 -2.35 0.30 -20.56
CA LYS A 42 -2.26 -1.15 -20.27
C LYS A 42 -1.49 -1.44 -19.00
N ALA A 43 -0.37 -0.76 -18.73
CA ALA A 43 0.42 -1.02 -17.53
C ALA A 43 -0.37 -0.77 -16.22
N PRO A 44 -1.09 0.35 -16.05
CA PRO A 44 -1.95 0.56 -14.89
C PRO A 44 -3.08 -0.46 -14.77
N ARG A 45 -3.72 -0.84 -15.90
CA ARG A 45 -4.80 -1.84 -15.92
C ARG A 45 -4.30 -3.24 -15.54
N TRP A 46 -3.14 -3.63 -16.03
CA TRP A 46 -2.50 -4.89 -15.65
C TRP A 46 -2.10 -4.88 -14.18
N CYS A 47 -1.50 -3.79 -13.69
CA CYS A 47 -1.20 -3.64 -12.27
C CYS A 47 -2.47 -3.77 -11.42
N ALA A 48 -3.55 -3.06 -11.76
CA ALA A 48 -4.83 -3.16 -11.06
C ALA A 48 -5.43 -4.57 -11.10
N ALA A 49 -5.34 -5.27 -12.23
CA ALA A 49 -5.78 -6.66 -12.34
C ALA A 49 -4.95 -7.61 -11.47
N ARG A 50 -3.62 -7.42 -11.44
CA ARG A 50 -2.72 -8.22 -10.59
C ARG A 50 -2.91 -7.95 -9.11
N LEU A 51 -3.11 -6.70 -8.72
CA LEU A 51 -3.46 -6.31 -7.35
C LEU A 51 -4.82 -6.91 -6.93
N SER A 52 -5.79 -6.92 -7.84
CA SER A 52 -7.10 -7.53 -7.60
C SER A 52 -7.00 -9.05 -7.40
N GLU A 53 -6.10 -9.72 -8.12
CA GLU A 53 -5.84 -11.14 -7.95
C GLU A 53 -5.06 -11.44 -6.65
N ALA A 54 -4.01 -10.66 -6.37
CA ALA A 54 -3.20 -10.77 -5.15
C ALA A 54 -4.07 -10.62 -3.88
N LYS A 55 -5.09 -9.75 -3.94
CA LYS A 55 -6.04 -9.54 -2.85
C LYS A 55 -6.68 -10.82 -2.33
N LYS A 56 -6.92 -11.81 -3.18
CA LYS A 56 -7.55 -13.09 -2.80
C LYS A 56 -6.68 -13.90 -1.83
N GLN A 57 -5.36 -13.73 -1.88
CA GLN A 57 -4.42 -14.44 -1.03
C GLN A 57 -4.15 -13.71 0.30
N PHE A 58 -4.62 -12.48 0.45
CA PHE A 58 -4.42 -11.73 1.68
C PHE A 58 -5.21 -12.34 2.84
N ARG A 59 -4.50 -12.51 3.95
CA ARG A 59 -5.09 -12.83 5.25
C ARG A 59 -5.41 -11.53 5.98
N ARG A 60 -6.37 -11.60 6.90
CA ARG A 60 -6.65 -10.48 7.81
C ARG A 60 -5.38 -10.15 8.60
N VAL A 61 -5.10 -8.86 8.73
CA VAL A 61 -4.02 -8.35 9.57
C VAL A 61 -4.30 -8.71 11.02
N ASN A 62 -3.26 -9.08 11.76
CA ASN A 62 -3.38 -9.31 13.20
C ASN A 62 -3.85 -8.03 13.88
N GLY A 63 -4.91 -8.11 14.69
CA GLY A 63 -5.49 -6.93 15.33
C GLY A 63 -6.27 -6.01 14.40
N HIS A 64 -6.75 -6.48 13.24
CA HIS A 64 -7.46 -5.65 12.27
C HIS A 64 -8.66 -4.87 12.86
N ALA A 65 -9.31 -5.38 13.91
CA ALA A 65 -10.40 -4.69 14.60
C ALA A 65 -9.96 -3.33 15.19
N ARG A 66 -8.68 -3.17 15.49
CA ARG A 66 -8.09 -1.96 16.09
C ARG A 66 -7.51 -0.99 15.06
N LEU A 67 -7.61 -1.31 13.77
CA LEU A 67 -7.16 -0.44 12.68
C LEU A 67 -7.89 0.90 12.68
N ARG A 68 -9.19 0.92 12.99
CA ARG A 68 -9.96 2.19 13.04
C ARG A 68 -9.42 3.14 14.10
N THR A 69 -9.08 2.64 15.29
CA THR A 69 -8.46 3.43 16.35
C THR A 69 -7.10 3.99 15.91
N LEU A 70 -6.32 3.18 15.18
CA LEU A 70 -5.06 3.63 14.61
C LEU A 70 -5.26 4.73 13.57
N CYS A 71 -6.24 4.62 12.67
CA CYS A 71 -6.54 5.66 11.69
C CYS A 71 -6.84 6.99 12.37
N VAL A 72 -7.67 7.00 13.42
CA VAL A 72 -7.97 8.22 14.18
C VAL A 72 -6.71 8.81 14.80
N ALA A 73 -5.86 7.98 15.44
CA ALA A 73 -4.61 8.45 16.04
C ALA A 73 -3.62 8.99 15.00
N LEU A 74 -3.58 8.39 13.80
CA LEU A 74 -2.77 8.87 12.67
C LEU A 74 -3.29 10.19 12.11
N ASP A 75 -4.61 10.35 11.97
CA ASP A 75 -5.23 11.59 11.49
C ASP A 75 -4.96 12.74 12.46
N GLU A 76 -5.07 12.50 13.78
CA GLU A 76 -4.67 13.49 14.78
C GLU A 76 -3.19 13.80 14.72
N HIS A 77 -2.35 12.78 14.55
CA HIS A 77 -0.91 12.99 14.42
C HIS A 77 -0.55 13.80 13.17
N ALA A 78 -1.18 13.52 12.03
CA ALA A 78 -0.96 14.20 10.76
C ALA A 78 -1.47 15.65 10.78
N ARG A 79 -2.52 15.95 11.55
CA ARG A 79 -2.97 17.34 11.76
C ARG A 79 -1.98 18.16 12.56
N VAL A 80 -1.31 17.54 13.52
CA VAL A 80 -0.29 18.20 14.37
C VAL A 80 1.07 18.25 13.68
N ALA A 81 1.41 17.23 12.90
CA ALA A 81 2.64 17.14 12.12
C ALA A 81 2.42 17.72 10.72
N VAL A 82 2.76 19.00 10.53
CA VAL A 82 2.86 19.58 9.19
C VAL A 82 4.07 18.95 8.48
N THR A 83 3.83 17.84 7.78
CA THR A 83 4.79 17.29 6.81
C THR A 83 4.24 17.62 5.43
N PRO A 84 4.87 18.54 4.67
CA PRO A 84 4.52 18.77 3.28
C PRO A 84 4.62 17.46 2.48
N PRO A 85 3.65 17.15 1.60
CA PRO A 85 3.76 15.98 0.74
C PRO A 85 4.94 16.16 -0.24
N ASP A 86 6.00 15.38 -0.05
CA ASP A 86 7.21 15.40 -0.90
C ASP A 86 7.06 14.50 -2.15
N HIS A 87 5.84 14.04 -2.44
CA HIS A 87 5.54 13.32 -3.66
C HIS A 87 5.11 14.33 -4.73
N THR A 88 6.07 14.73 -5.57
CA THR A 88 5.80 15.41 -6.85
C THR A 88 4.77 14.58 -7.59
N ALA A 89 3.54 15.10 -7.66
CA ALA A 89 2.51 14.55 -8.52
C ALA A 89 2.97 14.80 -9.96
N GLU A 90 3.73 13.86 -10.54
CA GLU A 90 3.85 13.79 -11.98
C GLU A 90 2.45 13.53 -12.52
N GLN A 91 1.82 14.60 -13.01
CA GLN A 91 0.59 14.56 -13.77
C GLN A 91 0.78 13.54 -14.88
N VAL A 92 0.03 12.44 -14.82
CA VAL A 92 -0.08 11.52 -15.95
C VAL A 92 -0.82 12.29 -17.04
N VAL A 93 -0.05 12.90 -17.94
CA VAL A 93 -0.56 13.54 -19.16
C VAL A 93 -1.36 12.48 -19.91
N ALA A 94 -2.67 12.71 -20.02
CA ALA A 94 -3.52 11.95 -20.92
C ALA A 94 -3.13 12.32 -22.36
N VAL A 95 -2.56 11.35 -23.08
CA VAL A 95 -2.41 11.35 -24.54
C VAL A 95 -3.25 10.22 -25.10
#